data_AF-A0A495J601-F1
#
_entry.id   AF-A0A495J601-F1
#
_cell.length_a   1.000
_cell.length_b   1.000
_cell.length_c   1.000
_cell.angle_alpha   90.00
_cell.angle_beta   90.00
_cell.angle_gamma   90.00
#
_symmetry.space_group_name_H-M   'P 1'
#
loop_
_entity.id
_entity.type
_entity.pdbx_description
1 polymer ?
#
loop_
_entity_poly.entity_id
_entity_poly.type
_entity_poly.pdbx_seq_one_letter_code
_entity_poly.pdbx_strand_id
1 'polypeptide(L)'
;MLTKQTLANNHNFLSEAVFHLKSRLLIAKRLFVNTVTPKQKLYHNKSLKQQAVVSVSESELWNADDNAENWILTAGKIENLRIAVKKINGVEIDAGQVFSFWKYVGSPNKLKGYVLGREIREGCIVPTIAGGLCQLSNGLYDAALKANFDIIERHKHTRVIKGSLAEQDRDATVKWNYIDLRFKANKPFRIEAELTADKLIIKFRSGGTGVTSEIDYATKLKPSQLNDCYSCGNFGCFNYPNPDKRASAKPITTFVLDEKWNEYNDYINKQASGDDYFIVPIHQSKFIRLNRYNWVIATNAKVKTLPLVAVKRAISLRLFAKGNVFKQALNFDRQLAKAASKNIPIECTHLVIAQNLLPFMFEYGALGGRTFDVLMNRLPFEQLHQCLNHAHTIHSRSETLNDFRAPANWVEFECIALTKARHIVTPHQQIANIFNNKAVKLNWALPNIGKKPLAGNKILFPASAVGRKGAYEIKQLATELNLALVVTGKATEYENFWDGVKTEPAGQNILDGIGLVIYPAYVEHRPVMLLKALAAGIPVITTTACGLQAHPNLTILPTGNFELLKQTVELYLSKSKTFDTLNT
;
A
#
# COMPACT_ATOMS: atom_id res chain seq x y z
N MET A 1 12.40 54.90 41.98
CA MET A 1 11.59 54.63 40.77
C MET A 1 12.25 53.53 39.97
N LEU A 2 11.68 52.32 39.97
CA LEU A 2 12.19 51.21 39.13
C LEU A 2 11.89 51.52 37.66
N THR A 3 12.90 51.41 36.80
CA THR A 3 12.79 51.70 35.36
C THR A 3 11.84 50.70 34.68
N LYS A 4 11.07 51.14 33.67
CA LYS A 4 10.11 50.28 32.94
C LYS A 4 10.70 48.95 32.43
N GLN A 5 12.01 48.89 32.16
CA GLN A 5 12.75 47.68 31.77
C GLN A 5 12.91 46.64 32.90
N THR A 6 13.12 47.06 34.15
CA THR A 6 13.23 46.13 35.29
C THR A 6 11.87 45.57 35.68
N LEU A 7 10.80 46.35 35.55
CA LEU A 7 9.42 45.86 35.71
C LEU A 7 9.03 44.86 34.62
N ALA A 8 9.39 45.10 33.35
CA ALA A 8 9.14 44.16 32.25
C ALA A 8 9.89 42.82 32.41
N ASN A 9 11.16 42.85 32.83
CA ASN A 9 11.94 41.62 33.08
C ASN A 9 11.45 40.85 34.31
N ASN A 10 11.07 41.52 35.40
CA ASN A 10 10.51 40.86 36.59
C ASN A 10 9.10 40.29 36.35
N HIS A 11 8.26 40.97 35.54
CA HIS A 11 6.99 40.40 35.09
C HIS A 11 7.19 39.16 34.20
N ASN A 12 8.25 39.12 33.40
CA ASN A 12 8.57 37.95 32.56
C ASN A 12 9.03 36.75 33.41
N PHE A 13 9.92 36.97 34.39
CA PHE A 13 10.40 35.89 35.27
C PHE A 13 9.31 35.33 36.20
N LEU A 14 8.47 36.18 36.81
CA LEU A 14 7.38 35.73 37.66
C LEU A 14 6.29 35.01 36.85
N SER A 15 5.94 35.50 35.67
CA SER A 15 4.97 34.83 34.80
C SER A 15 5.50 33.50 34.26
N GLU A 16 6.78 33.42 33.94
CA GLU A 16 7.48 32.20 33.53
C GLU A 16 7.54 31.18 34.68
N ALA A 17 7.90 31.61 35.90
CA ALA A 17 7.91 30.76 37.09
C ALA A 17 6.50 30.24 37.44
N VAL A 18 5.47 31.09 37.38
CA VAL A 18 4.07 30.71 37.58
C VAL A 18 3.60 29.73 36.49
N PHE A 19 4.00 29.94 35.23
CA PHE A 19 3.70 29.02 34.13
C PHE A 19 4.36 27.65 34.33
N HIS A 20 5.62 27.62 34.77
CA HIS A 20 6.34 26.38 35.08
C HIS A 20 5.74 25.64 36.28
N LEU A 21 5.34 26.35 37.33
CA LEU A 21 4.68 25.75 38.48
C LEU A 21 3.31 25.18 38.08
N LYS A 22 2.48 25.96 37.37
CA LYS A 22 1.18 25.50 36.87
C LYS A 22 1.31 24.28 35.97
N SER A 23 2.24 24.30 35.02
CA SER A 23 2.46 23.16 34.13
C SER A 23 2.92 21.92 34.90
N ARG A 24 3.85 22.03 35.85
CA ARG A 24 4.26 20.91 36.71
C ARG A 24 3.11 20.33 37.53
N LEU A 25 2.26 21.18 38.13
CA LEU A 25 1.08 20.74 38.87
C LEU A 25 0.07 20.01 37.96
N LEU A 26 -0.17 20.53 36.75
CA LEU A 26 -1.05 19.89 35.78
C LEU A 26 -0.47 18.55 35.28
N ILE A 27 0.85 18.46 35.12
CA ILE A 27 1.55 17.22 34.77
C ILE A 27 1.41 16.19 35.89
N ALA A 28 1.65 16.57 37.15
CA ALA A 28 1.50 15.68 38.30
C ALA A 28 0.06 15.18 38.43
N LYS A 29 -0.92 16.09 38.32
CA LYS A 29 -2.35 15.74 38.26
C LYS A 29 -2.65 14.77 37.12
N ARG A 30 -2.05 14.95 35.94
CA ARG A 30 -2.25 14.05 34.80
C ARG A 30 -1.67 12.67 35.06
N LEU A 31 -0.46 12.58 35.62
CA LEU A 31 0.17 11.31 35.94
C LEU A 31 -0.74 10.49 36.86
N PHE A 32 -1.31 11.13 37.88
CA PHE A 32 -2.29 10.51 38.78
C PHE A 32 -3.58 10.05 38.08
N VAL A 33 -4.17 10.88 37.22
CA VAL A 33 -5.39 10.49 36.47
C VAL A 33 -5.13 9.29 35.54
N ASN A 34 -3.95 9.24 34.93
CA ASN A 34 -3.57 8.17 34.00
C ASN A 34 -3.24 6.85 34.71
N THR A 35 -2.79 6.87 35.97
CA THR A 35 -2.58 5.63 36.74
C THR A 35 -3.91 5.00 37.17
N VAL A 36 -4.92 5.83 37.48
CA VAL A 36 -6.25 5.35 37.91
C VAL A 36 -7.10 4.88 36.72
N THR A 37 -6.83 5.36 35.50
CA THR A 37 -7.58 4.95 34.30
C THR A 37 -6.70 4.08 33.41
N PRO A 38 -6.79 2.72 33.44
CA PRO A 38 -5.89 1.86 32.69
C PRO A 38 -6.02 2.05 31.18
N LYS A 39 -4.91 2.00 30.45
CA LYS A 39 -4.92 1.96 28.97
C LYS A 39 -5.44 0.61 28.53
N GLN A 40 -6.67 0.58 28.02
CA GLN A 40 -7.17 -0.62 27.36
C GLN A 40 -6.36 -0.90 26.09
N LYS A 41 -6.18 -2.19 25.82
CA LYS A 41 -5.56 -2.66 24.58
C LYS A 41 -6.50 -2.32 23.42
N LEU A 42 -5.92 -2.15 22.23
CA LEU A 42 -6.68 -2.18 20.98
C LEU A 42 -7.45 -3.49 20.96
N TYR A 43 -8.77 -3.45 21.20
CA TYR A 43 -9.59 -4.63 20.99
C TYR A 43 -9.60 -4.91 19.50
N HIS A 44 -8.99 -6.03 19.11
CA HIS A 44 -9.11 -6.56 17.74
C HIS A 44 -10.49 -7.19 17.48
N ASN A 45 -11.40 -7.15 18.46
CA ASN A 45 -12.77 -7.58 18.27
C ASN A 45 -13.41 -6.68 17.21
N LYS A 46 -13.79 -7.27 16.08
CA LYS A 46 -14.46 -6.57 14.98
C LYS A 46 -15.92 -6.22 15.29
N SER A 47 -16.36 -6.32 16.55
CA SER A 47 -17.77 -6.26 16.96
C SER A 47 -18.44 -4.96 16.56
N LEU A 48 -17.75 -3.83 16.68
CA LEU A 48 -18.34 -2.52 16.37
C LEU A 48 -18.07 -2.06 14.92
N LYS A 49 -17.25 -2.79 14.16
CA LYS A 49 -16.92 -2.43 12.78
C LYS A 49 -18.14 -2.41 11.86
N GLN A 50 -19.11 -3.29 12.12
CA GLN A 50 -20.36 -3.40 11.34
C GLN A 50 -21.48 -2.48 11.85
N GLN A 51 -21.26 -1.77 12.97
CA GLN A 51 -22.26 -0.85 13.51
C GLN A 51 -22.42 0.38 12.62
N ALA A 52 -23.57 1.05 12.76
CA ALA A 52 -23.89 2.25 11.98
C ALA A 52 -22.91 3.40 12.30
N VAL A 53 -22.63 4.23 11.31
CA VAL A 53 -21.90 5.48 11.51
C VAL A 53 -22.84 6.49 12.17
N VAL A 54 -22.52 6.91 13.39
CA VAL A 54 -23.34 7.84 14.19
C VAL A 54 -22.87 9.28 14.09
N SER A 55 -21.64 9.52 13.63
CA SER A 55 -21.15 10.87 13.32
C SER A 55 -19.95 10.85 12.38
N VAL A 56 -19.75 11.96 11.66
CA VAL A 56 -18.62 12.20 10.77
C VAL A 56 -18.09 13.62 10.94
N SER A 57 -16.77 13.76 10.96
CA SER A 57 -16.05 15.03 10.86
C SER A 57 -15.01 14.95 9.74
N GLU A 58 -14.93 15.99 8.92
CA GLU A 58 -13.97 16.08 7.81
C GLU A 58 -13.20 17.40 7.87
N SER A 59 -11.94 17.39 7.48
CA SER A 59 -11.13 18.60 7.33
C SER A 59 -10.07 18.46 6.26
N GLU A 60 -9.78 19.55 5.55
CA GLU A 60 -8.76 19.58 4.50
C GLU A 60 -7.34 19.38 5.06
N LEU A 61 -6.55 18.53 4.41
CA LEU A 61 -5.15 18.28 4.74
C LEU A 61 -4.24 19.38 4.18
N TRP A 62 -4.52 19.81 2.96
CA TRP A 62 -3.74 20.79 2.22
C TRP A 62 -4.38 22.16 2.26
N ASN A 63 -3.54 23.20 2.23
CA ASN A 63 -3.98 24.58 2.06
C ASN A 63 -3.57 25.04 0.65
N ALA A 64 -4.53 25.49 -0.15
CA ALA A 64 -4.30 25.89 -1.53
C ALA A 64 -3.41 27.14 -1.65
N ASP A 65 -3.38 27.97 -0.60
CA ASP A 65 -2.66 29.24 -0.56
C ASP A 65 -1.26 29.13 0.09
N ASP A 66 -0.77 27.91 0.36
CA ASP A 66 0.56 27.71 0.94
C ASP A 66 1.67 28.08 -0.07
N ASN A 67 2.57 28.98 0.34
CA ASN A 67 3.86 29.18 -0.34
C ASN A 67 4.78 27.96 -0.13
N ALA A 68 5.92 27.90 -0.83
CA ALA A 68 6.84 26.76 -0.76
C ALA A 68 7.35 26.45 0.67
N GLU A 69 7.51 27.47 1.51
CA GLU A 69 8.01 27.32 2.89
C GLU A 69 6.94 26.80 3.84
N ASN A 70 5.68 27.19 3.64
CA ASN A 70 4.53 26.69 4.39
C ASN A 70 4.11 25.30 3.92
N TRP A 71 4.23 25.05 2.62
CA TRP A 71 3.83 23.79 2.00
C TRP A 71 4.58 22.59 2.61
N ILE A 72 5.90 22.72 2.80
CA ILE A 72 6.70 21.64 3.42
C ILE A 72 6.32 21.39 4.89
N LEU A 73 5.91 22.44 5.62
CA LEU A 73 5.39 22.30 6.99
C LEU A 73 4.00 21.68 7.02
N THR A 74 3.17 21.91 6.00
CA THR A 74 1.90 21.20 5.80
C THR A 74 2.14 19.72 5.49
N ALA A 75 3.11 19.39 4.63
CA ALA A 75 3.51 18.01 4.38
C ALA A 75 4.00 17.31 5.66
N GLY A 76 4.82 18.01 6.46
CA GLY A 76 5.25 17.53 7.78
C GLY A 76 4.11 17.34 8.78
N LYS A 77 3.09 18.23 8.79
CA LYS A 77 1.84 18.01 9.55
C LYS A 77 1.17 16.71 9.14
N ILE A 78 1.05 16.44 7.83
CA ILE A 78 0.38 15.23 7.32
C ILE A 78 1.13 13.96 7.75
N GLU A 79 2.47 13.99 7.77
CA GLU A 79 3.29 12.92 8.38
C GLU A 79 2.95 12.69 9.85
N ASN A 80 2.90 13.76 10.65
CA ASN A 80 2.55 13.67 12.06
C ASN A 80 1.12 13.13 12.28
N LEU A 81 0.17 13.54 11.44
CA LEU A 81 -1.21 13.04 11.45
C LEU A 81 -1.26 11.54 11.12
N ARG A 82 -0.52 11.06 10.11
CA ARG A 82 -0.43 9.62 9.81
C ARG A 82 0.04 8.81 11.01
N ILE A 83 1.07 9.28 11.71
CA ILE A 83 1.60 8.61 12.90
C ILE A 83 0.55 8.56 14.02
N ALA A 84 -0.20 9.65 14.23
CA ALA A 84 -1.22 9.73 15.27
C ALA A 84 -2.48 8.91 14.92
N VAL A 85 -2.99 9.04 13.70
CA VAL A 85 -4.18 8.33 13.20
C VAL A 85 -3.99 6.81 13.31
N LYS A 86 -2.80 6.30 12.97
CA LYS A 86 -2.49 4.87 13.12
C LYS A 86 -2.69 4.32 14.54
N LYS A 87 -2.57 5.17 15.57
CA LYS A 87 -2.72 4.76 16.98
C LYS A 87 -4.17 4.78 17.48
N ILE A 88 -5.04 5.52 16.80
CA ILE A 88 -6.44 5.73 17.21
C ILE A 88 -7.44 5.01 16.27
N ASN A 89 -7.05 4.78 15.02
CA ASN A 89 -7.93 4.15 14.04
C ASN A 89 -8.24 2.71 14.47
N GLY A 90 -9.53 2.42 14.58
CA GLY A 90 -10.07 1.14 14.99
C GLY A 90 -10.06 0.87 16.48
N VAL A 91 -9.77 1.86 17.32
CA VAL A 91 -9.97 1.78 18.77
C VAL A 91 -11.47 1.65 19.06
N GLU A 92 -11.84 0.68 19.88
CA GLU A 92 -13.18 0.51 20.45
C GLU A 92 -13.13 0.94 21.92
N ILE A 93 -14.13 1.71 22.35
CA ILE A 93 -14.26 2.28 23.70
C ILE A 93 -15.58 1.78 24.27
N ASP A 94 -15.54 1.26 25.50
CA ASP A 94 -16.71 0.72 26.18
C ASP A 94 -17.68 1.83 26.66
N ALA A 95 -18.94 1.46 26.90
CA ALA A 95 -19.93 2.36 27.49
C ALA A 95 -19.43 2.94 28.83
N GLY A 96 -19.60 4.24 29.02
CA GLY A 96 -19.18 4.98 30.21
C GLY A 96 -17.66 5.22 30.31
N GLN A 97 -16.85 4.60 29.46
CA GLN A 97 -15.41 4.75 29.49
C GLN A 97 -14.95 6.06 28.85
N VAL A 98 -13.97 6.70 29.49
CA VAL A 98 -13.40 7.97 29.00
C VAL A 98 -12.28 7.70 27.99
N PHE A 99 -12.48 8.17 26.76
CA PHE A 99 -11.42 8.37 25.79
C PHE A 99 -10.50 9.51 26.24
N SER A 100 -9.19 9.36 26.01
CA SER A 100 -8.18 10.40 26.25
C SER A 100 -7.21 10.43 25.09
N PHE A 101 -7.11 11.58 24.43
CA PHE A 101 -6.29 11.74 23.23
C PHE A 101 -4.83 11.35 23.49
N TRP A 102 -4.21 11.93 24.53
CA TRP A 102 -2.81 11.67 24.83
C TRP A 102 -2.54 10.27 25.39
N LYS A 103 -3.52 9.62 26.01
CA LYS A 103 -3.40 8.23 26.45
C LYS A 103 -3.24 7.26 25.26
N TYR A 104 -3.93 7.53 24.16
CA TYR A 104 -3.82 6.74 22.93
C TYR A 104 -2.61 7.15 22.08
N VAL A 105 -2.47 8.45 21.78
CA VAL A 105 -1.39 8.97 20.92
C VAL A 105 -0.02 8.86 21.58
N GLY A 106 0.09 9.12 22.88
CA GLY A 106 1.33 9.15 23.65
C GLY A 106 2.26 10.31 23.30
N SER A 107 3.48 10.30 23.84
CA SER A 107 4.42 11.42 23.65
C SER A 107 4.76 11.65 22.17
N PRO A 108 4.61 12.88 21.66
CA PRO A 108 4.89 13.19 20.26
C PRO A 108 6.32 13.72 20.10
N ASN A 109 7.29 12.83 19.85
CA ASN A 109 8.71 13.19 19.76
C ASN A 109 9.42 12.57 18.55
N LYS A 110 10.60 13.10 18.20
CA LYS A 110 11.41 12.67 17.04
C LYS A 110 11.74 11.18 17.06
N LEU A 111 12.00 10.60 18.24
CA LEU A 111 12.31 9.17 18.40
C LEU A 111 11.16 8.26 17.93
N LYS A 112 9.92 8.76 18.01
CA LYS A 112 8.71 8.07 17.53
C LYS A 112 8.35 8.40 16.08
N GLY A 113 9.25 9.08 15.36
CA GLY A 113 9.10 9.43 13.95
C GLY A 113 8.40 10.75 13.67
N TYR A 114 7.99 11.52 14.69
CA TYR A 114 7.38 12.83 14.48
C TYR A 114 8.39 13.81 13.89
N VAL A 115 7.93 14.59 12.91
CA VAL A 115 8.73 15.55 12.14
C VAL A 115 8.30 16.98 12.44
N LEU A 116 9.04 17.96 11.92
CA LEU A 116 8.58 19.35 11.92
C LEU A 116 7.33 19.45 11.05
N GLY A 117 6.28 20.04 11.60
CA GLY A 117 5.07 20.39 10.87
C GLY A 117 4.58 21.75 11.31
N ARG A 118 3.56 22.28 10.63
CA ARG A 118 2.99 23.57 10.99
C ARG A 118 2.21 23.52 12.30
N GLU A 119 2.46 24.48 13.17
CA GLU A 119 1.62 24.86 14.31
C GLU A 119 1.19 26.30 14.11
N ILE A 120 -0.02 26.65 14.55
CA ILE A 120 -0.50 28.02 14.49
C ILE A 120 -0.45 28.58 15.91
N ARG A 121 0.45 29.54 16.13
CA ARG A 121 0.68 30.17 17.41
C ARG A 121 0.58 31.67 17.24
N GLU A 122 -0.33 32.29 18.01
CA GLU A 122 -0.54 33.74 17.96
C GLU A 122 -0.78 34.26 16.53
N GLY A 123 -1.58 33.52 15.74
CA GLY A 123 -1.93 33.90 14.36
C GLY A 123 -0.80 33.72 13.34
N CYS A 124 0.36 33.22 13.78
CA CYS A 124 1.51 32.93 12.92
C CYS A 124 1.68 31.42 12.72
N ILE A 125 2.12 31.02 11.51
CA ILE A 125 2.60 29.66 11.27
C ILE A 125 4.03 29.53 11.82
N VAL A 126 4.21 28.60 12.76
CA VAL A 126 5.50 28.24 13.37
C VAL A 126 5.82 26.75 13.13
N PRO A 127 7.07 26.39 12.81
CA PRO A 127 7.44 24.98 12.68
C PRO A 127 7.67 24.35 14.06
N THR A 128 6.90 23.30 14.34
CA THR A 128 6.98 22.58 15.62
C THR A 128 7.07 21.08 15.38
N ILE A 129 7.85 20.38 16.22
CA ILE A 129 7.86 18.92 16.22
C ILE A 129 6.49 18.41 16.59
N ALA A 130 5.94 17.52 15.75
CA ALA A 130 4.55 17.08 15.85
C ALA A 130 3.52 18.19 15.67
N GLY A 131 3.88 19.26 14.95
CA GLY A 131 2.97 20.34 14.58
C GLY A 131 1.74 19.81 13.84
N GLY A 132 0.58 20.36 14.20
CA GLY A 132 -0.70 20.15 13.53
C GLY A 132 -1.54 18.97 14.04
N LEU A 133 -1.15 18.33 15.14
CA LEU A 133 -1.99 17.35 15.84
C LEU A 133 -3.33 17.92 16.35
N CYS A 134 -3.42 19.24 16.53
CA CYS A 134 -4.69 19.90 16.88
C CYS A 134 -5.78 19.69 15.82
N GLN A 135 -5.42 19.47 14.55
CA GLN A 135 -6.40 19.15 13.52
C GLN A 135 -7.12 17.82 13.84
N LEU A 136 -6.39 16.84 14.38
CA LEU A 136 -6.97 15.57 14.76
C LEU A 136 -7.85 15.66 16.02
N SER A 137 -7.43 16.42 17.04
CA SER A 137 -8.25 16.63 18.22
C SER A 137 -9.51 17.42 17.89
N ASN A 138 -9.44 18.44 17.02
CA ASN A 138 -10.63 19.15 16.55
C ASN A 138 -11.62 18.20 15.86
N GLY A 139 -11.15 17.34 14.94
CA GLY A 139 -12.02 16.37 14.26
C GLY A 139 -12.65 15.34 15.20
N LEU A 140 -11.89 14.85 16.19
CA LEU A 140 -12.42 13.95 17.24
C LEU A 140 -13.48 14.64 18.10
N TYR A 141 -13.26 15.91 18.46
CA TYR A 141 -14.20 16.69 19.25
C TYR A 141 -15.48 17.01 18.48
N ASP A 142 -15.38 17.47 17.23
CA ASP A 142 -16.54 17.72 16.36
C ASP A 142 -17.37 16.45 16.13
N ALA A 143 -16.72 15.31 15.88
CA ALA A 143 -17.41 14.03 15.79
C ALA A 143 -18.09 13.60 17.11
N ALA A 144 -17.49 13.91 18.27
CA ALA A 144 -18.06 13.63 19.58
C ALA A 144 -19.29 14.49 19.87
N LEU A 145 -19.23 15.78 19.55
CA LEU A 145 -20.38 16.69 19.66
C LEU A 145 -21.55 16.23 18.79
N LYS A 146 -21.28 15.92 17.51
CA LYS A 146 -22.31 15.43 16.57
C LYS A 146 -22.95 14.11 17.02
N ALA A 147 -22.20 13.28 17.75
CA ALA A 147 -22.70 12.03 18.32
C ALA A 147 -23.37 12.19 19.70
N ASN A 148 -23.50 13.42 20.21
CA ASN A 148 -24.01 13.73 21.55
C ASN A 148 -23.24 12.98 22.67
N PHE A 149 -21.91 12.94 22.56
CA PHE A 149 -21.05 12.35 23.60
C PHE A 149 -20.78 13.34 24.73
N ASP A 150 -20.56 12.82 25.94
CA ASP A 150 -20.24 13.63 27.12
C ASP A 150 -18.79 14.11 27.04
N ILE A 151 -18.58 15.42 26.93
CA ILE A 151 -17.26 16.04 26.89
C ILE A 151 -16.75 16.22 28.32
N ILE A 152 -15.66 15.54 28.67
CA ILE A 152 -15.08 15.50 30.02
C ILE A 152 -13.96 16.53 30.17
N GLU A 153 -13.18 16.75 29.11
CA GLU A 153 -12.11 17.74 29.09
C GLU A 153 -11.98 18.32 27.68
N ARG A 154 -12.09 19.64 27.57
CA ARG A 154 -11.87 20.41 26.34
C ARG A 154 -11.21 21.73 26.71
N HIS A 155 -10.24 22.14 25.90
CA HIS A 155 -9.61 23.45 25.98
C HIS A 155 -9.74 24.14 24.63
N LYS A 156 -10.07 25.42 24.61
CA LYS A 156 -10.17 26.22 23.38
C LYS A 156 -8.79 26.73 22.98
N HIS A 157 -8.56 26.96 21.68
CA HIS A 157 -7.40 27.70 21.22
C HIS A 157 -7.52 29.17 21.65
N THR A 158 -6.39 29.79 22.02
CA THR A 158 -6.37 31.21 22.42
C THR A 158 -6.72 32.16 21.27
N ARG A 159 -6.62 31.70 20.01
CA ARG A 159 -7.03 32.45 18.83
C ARG A 159 -7.90 31.60 17.91
N VAL A 160 -8.96 32.22 17.41
CA VAL A 160 -9.87 31.66 16.42
C VAL A 160 -9.40 32.07 15.03
N ILE A 161 -9.24 31.10 14.14
CA ILE A 161 -8.85 31.32 12.75
C ILE A 161 -10.11 31.35 11.90
N LYS A 162 -10.21 32.31 10.98
CA LYS A 162 -11.36 32.40 10.10
C LYS A 162 -11.50 31.16 9.22
N GLY A 163 -12.73 30.63 9.09
CA GLY A 163 -13.04 29.39 8.37
C GLY A 163 -12.66 28.09 9.09
N SER A 164 -12.18 28.15 10.34
CA SER A 164 -11.84 26.94 11.11
C SER A 164 -13.00 26.45 11.98
N LEU A 165 -12.96 25.18 12.41
CA LEU A 165 -13.89 24.65 13.41
C LEU A 165 -13.95 25.49 14.69
N ALA A 166 -12.89 26.25 15.01
CA ALA A 166 -12.86 27.14 16.16
C ALA A 166 -13.89 28.29 16.06
N GLU A 167 -14.27 28.74 14.86
CA GLU A 167 -15.32 29.76 14.71
C GLU A 167 -16.69 29.27 15.18
N GLN A 168 -16.93 27.98 15.05
CA GLN A 168 -18.18 27.33 15.45
C GLN A 168 -18.12 26.78 16.87
N ASP A 169 -17.12 27.18 17.66
CA ASP A 169 -16.80 26.62 18.98
C ASP A 169 -16.56 25.09 18.97
N ARG A 170 -16.09 24.57 17.84
CA ARG A 170 -15.83 23.14 17.58
C ARG A 170 -14.34 22.79 17.59
N ASP A 171 -13.53 23.55 18.30
CA ASP A 171 -12.10 23.30 18.46
C ASP A 171 -11.75 22.68 19.82
N ALA A 172 -10.69 21.88 19.83
CA ALA A 172 -10.08 21.29 21.00
C ALA A 172 -8.56 21.34 20.84
N THR A 173 -7.91 22.22 21.62
CA THR A 173 -6.45 22.29 21.67
C THR A 173 -5.89 21.20 22.58
N VAL A 174 -4.72 20.68 22.21
CA VAL A 174 -4.02 19.62 22.96
C VAL A 174 -2.55 19.96 23.10
N LYS A 175 -2.00 19.73 24.29
CA LYS A 175 -0.57 19.91 24.56
C LYS A 175 -0.06 18.80 25.46
N TRP A 176 0.88 18.04 24.92
CA TRP A 176 1.52 16.98 25.67
C TRP A 176 2.26 17.59 26.87
N ASN A 177 2.07 17.13 28.11
CA ASN A 177 1.24 16.04 28.63
C ASN A 177 0.22 16.53 29.67
N TYR A 178 -0.36 17.71 29.45
CA TYR A 178 -1.20 18.33 30.49
C TYR A 178 -2.51 18.94 29.97
N ILE A 179 -2.60 19.30 28.68
CA ILE A 179 -3.85 19.72 28.02
C ILE A 179 -4.31 18.57 27.12
N ASP A 180 -5.49 18.01 27.38
CA ASP A 180 -6.00 16.81 26.73
C ASP A 180 -7.43 17.01 26.20
N LEU A 181 -7.83 16.17 25.25
CA LEU A 181 -9.22 16.03 24.82
C LEU A 181 -9.76 14.73 25.39
N ARG A 182 -10.86 14.82 26.16
CA ARG A 182 -11.49 13.67 26.79
C ARG A 182 -12.99 13.71 26.64
N PHE A 183 -13.57 12.57 26.30
CA PHE A 183 -15.02 12.39 26.18
C PHE A 183 -15.38 10.94 26.47
N LYS A 184 -16.66 10.67 26.76
CA LYS A 184 -17.22 9.34 26.95
C LYS A 184 -18.58 9.25 26.27
N ALA A 185 -19.06 8.04 26.05
CA ALA A 185 -20.40 7.79 25.51
C ALA A 185 -21.15 6.78 26.38
N ASN A 186 -22.47 6.85 26.41
CA ASN A 186 -23.31 5.90 27.15
C ASN A 186 -23.41 4.53 26.47
N LYS A 187 -22.94 4.40 25.22
CA LYS A 187 -22.89 3.17 24.44
C LYS A 187 -21.45 2.92 23.98
N PRO A 188 -21.06 1.65 23.74
CA PRO A 188 -19.75 1.36 23.19
C PRO A 188 -19.63 1.95 21.78
N PHE A 189 -18.45 2.46 21.43
CA PHE A 189 -18.22 3.07 20.12
C PHE A 189 -16.83 2.77 19.56
N ARG A 190 -16.71 2.83 18.25
CA ARG A 190 -15.47 2.64 17.49
C ARG A 190 -15.06 3.93 16.81
N ILE A 191 -13.78 4.26 16.90
CA ILE A 191 -13.16 5.39 16.20
C ILE A 191 -12.60 4.88 14.88
N GLU A 192 -13.07 5.42 13.75
CA GLU A 192 -12.44 5.24 12.44
C GLU A 192 -11.80 6.56 12.02
N ALA A 193 -10.49 6.55 11.83
CA ALA A 193 -9.71 7.72 11.47
C ALA A 193 -8.92 7.41 10.19
N GLU A 194 -9.11 8.24 9.18
CA GLU A 194 -8.57 8.03 7.85
C GLU A 194 -7.98 9.33 7.29
N LEU A 195 -6.85 9.22 6.59
CA LEU A 195 -6.37 10.27 5.69
C LEU A 195 -6.60 9.80 4.25
N THR A 196 -7.44 10.52 3.50
CA THR A 196 -7.48 10.42 2.03
C THR A 196 -6.30 11.20 1.44
N ALA A 197 -6.26 11.43 0.13
CA ALA A 197 -5.24 12.29 -0.47
C ALA A 197 -5.36 13.75 -0.01
N ASP A 198 -6.58 14.20 0.30
CA ASP A 198 -6.97 15.58 0.49
C ASP A 198 -7.57 15.87 1.86
N LYS A 199 -8.13 14.88 2.56
CA LYS A 199 -8.90 15.08 3.80
C LYS A 199 -8.47 14.17 4.95
N LEU A 200 -8.61 14.68 6.16
CA LEU A 200 -8.69 13.91 7.39
C LEU A 200 -10.17 13.66 7.70
N ILE A 201 -10.56 12.39 7.80
CA ILE A 201 -11.93 11.95 8.06
C ILE A 201 -11.96 11.18 9.38
N ILE A 202 -12.84 11.59 10.29
CA ILE A 202 -13.10 10.93 11.57
C ILE A 202 -14.55 10.47 11.58
N LYS A 203 -14.78 9.19 11.87
CA LYS A 203 -16.12 8.61 11.99
C LYS A 203 -16.24 7.88 13.32
N PHE A 204 -17.39 8.00 13.98
CA PHE A 204 -17.75 7.14 15.10
C PHE A 204 -18.80 6.14 14.66
N ARG A 205 -18.59 4.86 15.03
CA ARG A 205 -19.59 3.80 14.89
C ARG A 205 -20.09 3.35 16.26
N SER A 206 -21.39 3.21 16.43
CA SER A 206 -22.01 2.77 17.69
C SER A 206 -23.40 2.18 17.42
N GLY A 207 -23.96 1.45 18.40
CA GLY A 207 -25.31 0.89 18.32
C GLY A 207 -26.38 1.98 18.42
N GLY A 208 -26.80 2.54 17.29
CA GLY A 208 -27.81 3.60 17.20
C GLY A 208 -28.29 3.84 15.77
N THR A 209 -29.20 4.79 15.60
CA THR A 209 -29.66 5.23 14.27
C THR A 209 -28.49 5.86 13.52
N GLY A 210 -28.15 5.28 12.37
CA GLY A 210 -27.11 5.83 11.52
C GLY A 210 -27.48 7.22 11.03
N VAL A 211 -26.49 8.10 10.92
CA VAL A 211 -26.69 9.40 10.29
C VAL A 211 -26.63 9.19 8.78
N THR A 212 -27.73 9.47 8.06
CA THR A 212 -27.67 9.74 6.63
C THR A 212 -26.86 11.02 6.46
N SER A 213 -25.68 10.89 5.87
CA SER A 213 -24.76 12.00 5.62
C SER A 213 -25.38 12.98 4.62
N GLU A 214 -26.20 13.92 5.12
CA GLU A 214 -26.38 15.20 4.45
C GLU A 214 -25.09 15.98 4.68
N ILE A 215 -24.27 16.01 3.62
CA ILE A 215 -23.05 16.80 3.56
C ILE A 215 -23.50 18.24 3.46
N ASP A 216 -23.62 18.89 4.62
CA ASP A 216 -23.84 20.33 4.68
C ASP A 216 -22.56 21.01 4.18
N TYR A 217 -22.52 21.34 2.88
CA TYR A 217 -21.47 22.13 2.25
C TYR A 217 -21.56 23.58 2.75
N ALA A 218 -21.33 23.77 4.05
CA ALA A 218 -21.18 25.09 4.63
C ALA A 218 -19.82 25.66 4.20
N THR A 219 -19.90 26.44 3.12
CA THR A 219 -19.02 27.55 2.76
C THR A 219 -17.51 27.27 2.74
N LYS A 220 -16.98 27.06 1.51
CA LYS A 220 -15.57 27.34 1.19
C LYS A 220 -15.25 28.80 1.52
N LEU A 221 -14.81 29.06 2.74
CA LEU A 221 -14.22 30.34 3.10
C LEU A 221 -12.71 30.24 2.89
N LYS A 222 -12.20 31.16 2.07
CA LYS A 222 -10.77 31.30 1.78
C LYS A 222 -10.01 31.41 3.11
N PRO A 223 -8.96 30.60 3.34
CA PRO A 223 -8.04 30.83 4.44
C PRO A 223 -7.60 32.29 4.39
N SER A 224 -7.74 33.02 5.49
CA SER A 224 -7.12 34.33 5.63
C SER A 224 -5.62 34.20 5.34
N GLN A 225 -5.01 35.21 4.72
CA GLN A 225 -3.54 35.38 4.67
C GLN A 225 -2.99 35.31 6.09
N LEU A 226 -2.68 34.12 6.58
CA LEU A 226 -2.05 33.92 7.87
C LEU A 226 -0.60 34.31 7.71
N ASN A 227 -0.13 35.17 8.61
CA ASN A 227 1.28 35.49 8.67
C ASN A 227 2.05 34.21 9.01
N ASP A 228 3.25 34.07 8.49
CA ASP A 228 4.20 33.05 8.94
C ASP A 228 5.46 33.74 9.46
N CYS A 229 6.28 33.00 10.19
CA CYS A 229 7.52 33.55 10.73
C CYS A 229 8.48 34.07 9.65
N TYR A 230 8.30 33.72 8.38
CA TYR A 230 9.21 34.06 7.28
C TYR A 230 8.74 35.25 6.46
N SER A 231 7.43 35.50 6.47
CA SER A 231 6.76 36.59 5.78
C SER A 231 6.71 37.85 6.62
N CYS A 232 6.90 37.75 7.94
CA CYS A 232 6.82 38.91 8.85
C CYS A 232 8.12 39.71 8.97
N GLY A 233 9.23 39.24 8.39
CA GLY A 233 10.53 39.95 8.38
C GLY A 233 11.20 40.12 9.76
N ASN A 234 10.63 39.54 10.83
CA ASN A 234 11.14 39.68 12.19
C ASN A 234 12.07 38.51 12.58
N PHE A 235 13.32 38.59 12.09
CA PHE A 235 14.38 37.60 12.33
C PHE A 235 14.84 37.51 13.80
N GLY A 236 14.51 38.50 14.63
CA GLY A 236 14.80 38.54 16.07
C GLY A 236 13.69 37.97 16.96
N CYS A 237 12.59 37.50 16.39
CA CYS A 237 11.50 36.89 17.16
C CYS A 237 11.94 35.56 17.79
N PHE A 238 11.58 35.31 19.05
CA PHE A 238 11.89 34.04 19.73
C PHE A 238 11.25 32.80 19.07
N ASN A 239 10.18 33.02 18.29
CA ASN A 239 9.54 31.98 17.49
C ASN A 239 10.19 31.85 16.09
N TYR A 240 11.10 32.74 15.70
CA TYR A 240 11.80 32.71 14.42
C TYR A 240 12.80 31.53 14.39
N PRO A 241 12.57 30.51 13.56
CA PRO A 241 13.45 29.35 13.44
C PRO A 241 14.72 29.72 12.67
N ASN A 242 15.88 29.18 13.07
CA ASN A 242 17.16 29.40 12.38
C ASN A 242 17.03 29.12 10.86
N PRO A 243 17.33 30.10 9.98
CA PRO A 243 17.10 30.01 8.53
C PRO A 243 18.08 29.07 7.80
N ASP A 244 19.27 28.80 8.37
CA ASP A 244 20.36 28.05 7.70
C ASP A 244 20.11 26.54 7.55
N LYS A 245 18.92 26.04 7.88
CA LYS A 245 18.57 24.60 7.87
C LYS A 245 17.27 24.30 7.13
N ARG A 246 16.96 24.97 6.03
CA ARG A 246 15.73 24.67 5.28
C ARG A 246 15.95 24.39 3.81
N ALA A 247 15.40 23.26 3.38
CA ALA A 247 15.20 22.93 1.99
C ALA A 247 13.84 23.46 1.56
N SER A 248 13.80 24.34 0.56
CA SER A 248 12.59 24.55 -0.21
C SER A 248 12.30 23.24 -0.95
N ALA A 249 11.13 22.66 -0.69
CA ALA A 249 10.78 21.34 -1.18
C ALA A 249 9.50 21.44 -2.01
N LYS A 250 9.55 20.83 -3.20
CA LYS A 250 8.40 20.69 -4.09
C LYS A 250 7.75 19.32 -3.88
N PRO A 251 6.46 19.14 -4.21
CA PRO A 251 5.84 17.82 -4.28
C PRO A 251 6.63 16.91 -5.22
N ILE A 252 6.87 15.66 -4.80
CA ILE A 252 7.57 14.65 -5.62
C ILE A 252 6.75 13.36 -5.75
N THR A 253 7.06 12.57 -6.77
CA THR A 253 6.63 11.17 -6.86
C THR A 253 7.67 10.26 -6.23
N THR A 254 7.22 9.26 -5.48
CA THR A 254 8.08 8.19 -4.98
C THR A 254 7.70 6.84 -5.58
N PHE A 255 8.64 6.25 -6.32
CA PHE A 255 8.52 4.92 -6.91
C PHE A 255 9.01 3.88 -5.89
N VAL A 256 8.08 3.09 -5.34
CA VAL A 256 8.37 2.00 -4.40
C VAL A 256 8.30 0.68 -5.15
N LEU A 257 9.45 0.23 -5.62
CA LEU A 257 9.58 -0.85 -6.58
C LEU A 257 10.17 -2.10 -5.93
N ASP A 258 9.95 -3.25 -6.57
CA ASP A 258 10.59 -4.51 -6.20
C ASP A 258 11.32 -5.10 -7.42
N GLU A 259 10.87 -6.25 -7.93
CA GLU A 259 11.45 -6.89 -9.10
C GLU A 259 11.18 -6.08 -10.37
N LYS A 260 12.20 -5.97 -11.24
CA LYS A 260 12.10 -5.30 -12.54
C LYS A 260 11.25 -6.11 -13.52
N TRP A 261 10.33 -5.41 -14.16
CA TRP A 261 9.61 -5.85 -15.35
C TRP A 261 9.88 -4.88 -16.49
N ASN A 262 10.00 -5.37 -17.72
CA ASN A 262 10.32 -4.51 -18.86
C ASN A 262 9.17 -3.52 -19.13
N GLU A 263 7.93 -4.01 -19.03
CA GLU A 263 6.72 -3.23 -19.23
C GLU A 263 6.64 -2.04 -18.26
N TYR A 264 6.91 -2.29 -16.97
CA TYR A 264 6.92 -1.23 -15.96
C TYR A 264 8.14 -0.33 -16.07
N ASN A 265 9.29 -0.87 -16.48
CA ASN A 265 10.50 -0.07 -16.69
C ASN A 265 10.26 1.01 -17.75
N ASP A 266 9.63 0.64 -18.87
CA ASP A 266 9.35 1.58 -19.96
C ASP A 266 8.26 2.58 -19.58
N TYR A 267 7.25 2.14 -18.81
CA TYR A 267 6.24 3.04 -18.24
C TYR A 267 6.85 4.07 -17.29
N ILE A 268 7.67 3.63 -16.34
CA ILE A 268 8.31 4.49 -15.34
C ILE A 268 9.27 5.47 -16.02
N ASN A 269 10.09 5.03 -16.98
CA ASN A 269 11.02 5.91 -17.69
C ASN A 269 10.32 7.06 -18.43
N LYS A 270 9.07 6.86 -18.87
CA LYS A 270 8.28 7.91 -19.53
C LYS A 270 7.66 8.91 -18.55
N GLN A 271 7.49 8.54 -17.29
CA GLN A 271 6.82 9.37 -16.28
C GLN A 271 7.76 9.99 -15.25
N ALA A 272 8.87 9.33 -14.93
CA ALA A 272 9.79 9.77 -13.90
C ALA A 272 10.58 10.98 -14.36
N SER A 273 10.74 11.92 -13.44
CA SER A 273 11.57 13.12 -13.56
C SER A 273 12.86 12.98 -12.73
N GLY A 274 13.80 13.90 -12.92
CA GLY A 274 15.04 13.93 -12.15
C GLY A 274 14.87 14.26 -10.66
N ASP A 275 13.73 14.83 -10.26
CA ASP A 275 13.46 15.20 -8.86
C ASP A 275 12.79 14.07 -8.07
N ASP A 276 12.34 13.01 -8.75
CA ASP A 276 11.61 11.92 -8.13
C ASP A 276 12.51 11.01 -7.27
N TYR A 277 11.85 10.29 -6.38
CA TYR A 277 12.51 9.41 -5.42
C TYR A 277 12.22 7.94 -5.73
N PHE A 278 13.24 7.10 -5.65
CA PHE A 278 13.13 5.67 -5.91
C PHE A 278 13.49 4.90 -4.65
N ILE A 279 12.63 3.97 -4.25
CA ILE A 279 12.90 3.01 -3.18
C ILE A 279 12.93 1.62 -3.83
N VAL A 280 14.11 1.00 -3.83
CA VAL A 280 14.34 -0.32 -4.44
C VAL A 280 15.01 -1.26 -3.44
N PRO A 281 14.84 -2.59 -3.54
CA PRO A 281 15.48 -3.53 -2.61
C PRO A 281 17.00 -3.48 -2.72
N ILE A 282 17.50 -3.52 -3.95
CA ILE A 282 18.91 -3.47 -4.31
C ILE A 282 19.02 -2.62 -5.58
N HIS A 283 20.05 -1.77 -5.68
CA HIS A 283 20.38 -1.04 -6.90
C HIS A 283 21.67 -1.62 -7.49
N GLN A 284 21.79 -1.65 -8.82
CA GLN A 284 23.03 -2.09 -9.44
C GLN A 284 24.19 -1.18 -9.03
N SER A 285 25.34 -1.80 -8.82
CA SER A 285 26.60 -1.10 -8.59
C SER A 285 27.71 -1.83 -9.34
N LYS A 286 28.89 -1.21 -9.39
CA LYS A 286 30.08 -1.86 -9.96
C LYS A 286 30.36 -3.25 -9.35
N PHE A 287 29.92 -3.47 -8.10
CA PHE A 287 30.15 -4.70 -7.33
C PHE A 287 28.94 -5.64 -7.27
N ILE A 288 27.74 -5.20 -7.66
CA ILE A 288 26.50 -5.99 -7.59
C ILE A 288 25.77 -5.93 -8.94
N ARG A 289 25.92 -6.99 -9.73
CA ARG A 289 25.24 -7.17 -11.02
C ARG A 289 24.08 -8.17 -10.89
N LEU A 290 22.95 -7.68 -10.41
CA LEU A 290 21.72 -8.47 -10.34
C LEU A 290 20.71 -7.95 -11.36
N ASN A 291 20.39 -8.77 -12.36
CA ASN A 291 19.41 -8.40 -13.40
C ASN A 291 17.99 -8.21 -12.84
N ARG A 292 17.66 -8.90 -11.73
CA ARG A 292 16.34 -8.87 -11.09
C ARG A 292 15.89 -7.48 -10.65
N TYR A 293 16.81 -6.60 -10.26
CA TYR A 293 16.50 -5.27 -9.73
C TYR A 293 17.07 -4.14 -10.60
N ASN A 294 17.40 -4.43 -11.86
CA ASN A 294 18.09 -3.50 -12.76
C ASN A 294 17.14 -2.46 -13.40
N TRP A 295 16.47 -1.67 -12.57
CA TRP A 295 15.63 -0.57 -13.02
C TRP A 295 16.48 0.48 -13.74
N VAL A 296 16.01 0.94 -14.90
CA VAL A 296 16.55 2.15 -15.52
C VAL A 296 15.99 3.32 -14.72
N ILE A 297 16.88 4.13 -14.17
CA ILE A 297 16.53 5.26 -13.31
C ILE A 297 17.11 6.53 -13.97
N ALA A 298 16.32 7.60 -13.97
CA ALA A 298 16.76 8.89 -14.51
C ALA A 298 18.04 9.37 -13.80
N THR A 299 18.97 9.95 -14.55
CA THR A 299 20.36 10.25 -14.11
C THR A 299 20.45 11.05 -12.81
N ASN A 300 19.48 11.93 -12.53
CA ASN A 300 19.47 12.79 -11.33
C ASN A 300 18.54 12.31 -10.21
N ALA A 301 17.78 11.24 -10.43
CA ALA A 301 16.79 10.79 -9.46
C ALA A 301 17.45 10.22 -8.20
N LYS A 302 16.83 10.49 -7.05
CA LYS A 302 17.34 10.05 -5.75
C LYS A 302 16.95 8.60 -5.51
N VAL A 303 17.92 7.74 -5.18
CA VAL A 303 17.67 6.31 -4.97
C VAL A 303 17.97 5.89 -3.53
N LYS A 304 17.03 5.20 -2.91
CA LYS A 304 17.19 4.50 -1.63
C LYS A 304 17.14 2.99 -1.82
N THR A 305 18.17 2.32 -1.33
CA THR A 305 18.26 0.86 -1.33
C THR A 305 17.91 0.26 0.03
N LEU A 306 17.41 -0.98 0.04
CA LEU A 306 17.03 -1.73 1.24
C LEU A 306 17.78 -3.09 1.31
N PRO A 307 19.12 -3.10 1.22
CA PRO A 307 19.90 -4.31 0.94
C PRO A 307 19.81 -5.37 2.05
N LEU A 308 19.74 -4.96 3.32
CA LEU A 308 19.67 -5.88 4.45
C LEU A 308 18.42 -6.79 4.38
N VAL A 309 17.25 -6.20 4.12
CA VAL A 309 16.00 -6.95 4.00
C VAL A 309 15.99 -7.77 2.72
N ALA A 310 16.50 -7.21 1.62
CA ALA A 310 16.54 -7.87 0.32
C ALA A 310 17.44 -9.12 0.31
N VAL A 311 18.64 -9.02 0.89
CA VAL A 311 19.59 -10.14 1.00
C VAL A 311 19.04 -11.21 1.95
N LYS A 312 18.49 -10.81 3.10
CA LYS A 312 17.83 -11.75 4.02
C LYS A 312 16.69 -12.50 3.34
N ARG A 313 15.84 -11.81 2.58
CA ARG A 313 14.77 -12.42 1.77
C ARG A 313 15.34 -13.42 0.77
N ALA A 314 16.37 -13.04 0.02
CA ALA A 314 16.95 -13.90 -1.03
C ALA A 314 17.60 -15.17 -0.47
N ILE A 315 18.37 -15.05 0.62
CA ILE A 315 18.99 -16.21 1.30
C ILE A 315 17.90 -17.10 1.89
N SER A 316 16.93 -16.50 2.58
CA SER A 316 15.86 -17.23 3.23
C SER A 316 15.06 -18.04 2.20
N LEU A 317 14.59 -17.42 1.11
CA LEU A 317 13.81 -18.12 0.09
C LEU A 317 14.61 -19.20 -0.68
N ARG A 318 15.95 -19.13 -0.70
CA ARG A 318 16.80 -20.17 -1.31
C ARG A 318 17.07 -21.34 -0.38
N LEU A 319 17.28 -21.07 0.91
CA LEU A 319 17.63 -22.08 1.91
C LEU A 319 16.39 -22.69 2.59
N PHE A 320 15.21 -22.12 2.37
CA PHE A 320 13.98 -22.60 3.01
C PHE A 320 13.46 -23.86 2.32
N ALA A 321 13.95 -25.00 2.81
CA ALA A 321 13.54 -26.32 2.36
C ALA A 321 12.27 -26.85 3.07
N LYS A 322 11.92 -26.32 4.26
CA LYS A 322 10.80 -26.81 5.09
C LYS A 322 9.74 -25.73 5.33
N GLY A 323 8.53 -25.95 4.83
CA GLY A 323 7.36 -25.09 5.06
C GLY A 323 6.83 -24.41 3.79
N ASN A 324 5.79 -23.59 3.93
CA ASN A 324 5.16 -22.93 2.78
C ASN A 324 5.96 -21.70 2.32
N VAL A 325 6.55 -21.79 1.12
CA VAL A 325 7.38 -20.73 0.50
C VAL A 325 6.59 -19.43 0.28
N PHE A 326 5.29 -19.51 -0.07
CA PHE A 326 4.44 -18.33 -0.28
C PHE A 326 4.23 -17.54 1.01
N LYS A 327 3.95 -18.24 2.11
CA LYS A 327 3.85 -17.62 3.44
C LYS A 327 5.14 -16.89 3.80
N GLN A 328 6.29 -17.50 3.54
CA GLN A 328 7.57 -16.90 3.81
C GLN A 328 7.84 -15.67 2.92
N ALA A 329 7.52 -15.75 1.63
CA ALA A 329 7.65 -14.63 0.70
C ALA A 329 6.83 -13.42 1.16
N LEU A 330 5.56 -13.61 1.53
CA LEU A 330 4.70 -12.54 2.04
C LEU A 330 5.22 -11.90 3.33
N ASN A 331 5.80 -12.71 4.23
CA ASN A 331 6.42 -12.19 5.45
C ASN A 331 7.62 -11.28 5.15
N PHE A 332 8.37 -11.56 4.08
CA PHE A 332 9.46 -10.68 3.64
C PHE A 332 8.96 -9.47 2.87
N ASP A 333 7.90 -9.60 2.06
CA ASP A 333 7.27 -8.45 1.41
C ASP A 333 6.73 -7.46 2.45
N ARG A 334 6.16 -7.96 3.55
CA ARG A 334 5.77 -7.14 4.71
C ARG A 334 6.96 -6.43 5.36
N GLN A 335 8.10 -7.09 5.50
CA GLN A 335 9.32 -6.47 6.05
C GLN A 335 9.88 -5.41 5.11
N LEU A 336 9.88 -5.69 3.80
CA LEU A 336 10.35 -4.77 2.78
C LEU A 336 9.44 -3.53 2.71
N ALA A 337 8.12 -3.71 2.71
CA ALA A 337 7.15 -2.63 2.77
C ALA A 337 7.30 -1.77 4.03
N LYS A 338 7.60 -2.38 5.19
CA LYS A 338 7.90 -1.65 6.43
C LYS A 338 9.13 -0.76 6.28
N ALA A 339 10.20 -1.31 5.71
CA ALA A 339 11.44 -0.60 5.50
C ALA A 339 11.26 0.52 4.45
N ALA A 340 10.56 0.25 3.36
CA ALA A 340 10.21 1.24 2.34
C ALA A 340 9.39 2.38 2.92
N SER A 341 8.33 2.08 3.68
CA SER A 341 7.44 3.08 4.30
C SER A 341 8.19 4.09 5.17
N LYS A 342 9.26 3.66 5.86
CA LYS A 342 10.09 4.54 6.70
C LYS A 342 11.01 5.46 5.91
N ASN A 343 11.24 5.17 4.63
CA ASN A 343 12.14 5.92 3.76
C ASN A 343 11.39 6.76 2.72
N ILE A 344 10.07 6.86 2.81
CA ILE A 344 9.29 7.77 1.98
C ILE A 344 9.56 9.20 2.45
N PRO A 345 10.02 10.10 1.57
CA PRO A 345 10.23 11.50 1.92
C PRO A 345 8.93 12.20 2.34
N ILE A 346 9.04 13.26 3.15
CA ILE A 346 7.86 14.01 3.62
C ILE A 346 7.18 14.76 2.45
N GLU A 347 7.97 15.13 1.45
CA GLU A 347 7.59 15.82 0.22
C GLU A 347 6.77 14.94 -0.75
N CYS A 348 6.75 13.63 -0.52
CA CYS A 348 6.04 12.70 -1.39
C CYS A 348 4.52 12.88 -1.27
N THR A 349 3.89 13.32 -2.35
CA THR A 349 2.43 13.43 -2.50
C THR A 349 1.83 12.35 -3.40
N HIS A 350 2.65 11.73 -4.24
CA HIS A 350 2.26 10.64 -5.12
C HIS A 350 3.18 9.43 -4.98
N LEU A 351 2.61 8.22 -4.95
CA LEU A 351 3.34 6.95 -4.90
C LEU A 351 3.05 6.10 -6.14
N VAL A 352 4.08 5.41 -6.65
CA VAL A 352 3.91 4.32 -7.62
C VAL A 352 4.42 3.04 -6.98
N ILE A 353 3.55 2.06 -6.76
CA ILE A 353 3.81 0.96 -5.81
C ILE A 353 3.75 -0.40 -6.51
N ALA A 354 4.77 -1.23 -6.30
CA ALA A 354 4.71 -2.64 -6.66
C ALA A 354 3.63 -3.39 -5.85
N GLN A 355 2.73 -4.10 -6.54
CA GLN A 355 1.55 -4.75 -5.93
C GLN A 355 1.85 -5.58 -4.68
N ASN A 356 2.95 -6.33 -4.65
CA ASN A 356 3.27 -7.19 -3.50
C ASN A 356 3.51 -6.42 -2.19
N LEU A 357 3.86 -5.13 -2.26
CA LEU A 357 4.11 -4.27 -1.10
C LEU A 357 2.85 -3.54 -0.62
N LEU A 358 1.86 -3.38 -1.51
CA LEU A 358 0.65 -2.58 -1.30
C LEU A 358 -0.11 -2.87 0.01
N PRO A 359 -0.54 -4.12 0.30
CA PRO A 359 -1.33 -4.41 1.51
C PRO A 359 -0.59 -4.06 2.79
N PHE A 360 0.73 -4.22 2.79
CA PHE A 360 1.57 -3.95 3.95
C PHE A 360 1.88 -2.47 4.11
N MET A 361 2.06 -1.74 3.00
CA MET A 361 2.18 -0.28 3.05
C MET A 361 0.89 0.37 3.56
N PHE A 362 -0.27 -0.18 3.17
CA PHE A 362 -1.56 0.19 3.74
C PHE A 362 -1.62 -0.12 5.25
N GLU A 363 -1.25 -1.33 5.66
CA GLU A 363 -1.16 -1.73 7.08
C GLU A 363 -0.27 -0.76 7.90
N TYR A 364 0.85 -0.30 7.32
CA TYR A 364 1.74 0.62 8.00
C TYR A 364 1.25 2.07 8.01
N GLY A 365 0.17 2.39 7.28
CA GLY A 365 -0.42 3.74 7.17
C GLY A 365 0.36 4.65 6.22
N ALA A 366 1.21 4.09 5.35
CA ALA A 366 2.10 4.87 4.49
C ALA A 366 1.39 5.62 3.36
N LEU A 367 0.17 5.18 3.00
CA LEU A 367 -0.58 5.72 1.86
C LEU A 367 -1.40 6.98 2.21
N GLY A 368 -1.66 7.25 3.48
CA GLY A 368 -2.51 8.38 3.89
C GLY A 368 -1.94 9.75 3.52
N GLY A 369 -2.78 10.67 3.06
CA GLY A 369 -2.34 12.00 2.61
C GLY A 369 -1.60 11.97 1.27
N ARG A 370 -1.69 10.86 0.51
CA ARG A 370 -1.04 10.68 -0.78
C ARG A 370 -1.99 10.07 -1.80
N THR A 371 -1.80 10.42 -3.06
CA THR A 371 -2.37 9.64 -4.17
C THR A 371 -1.41 8.50 -4.53
N PHE A 372 -1.90 7.43 -5.16
CA PHE A 372 -1.02 6.35 -5.57
C PHE A 372 -1.54 5.54 -6.76
N ASP A 373 -0.61 5.08 -7.57
CA ASP A 373 -0.82 4.12 -8.66
C ASP A 373 -0.16 2.78 -8.30
N VAL A 374 -0.72 1.68 -8.81
CA VAL A 374 -0.26 0.32 -8.47
C VAL A 374 0.23 -0.40 -9.72
N LEU A 375 1.47 -0.89 -9.69
CA LEU A 375 2.04 -1.77 -10.71
C LEU A 375 1.61 -3.21 -10.40
N MET A 376 0.64 -3.71 -11.18
CA MET A 376 -0.11 -4.91 -10.84
C MET A 376 0.11 -6.04 -11.85
N ASN A 377 0.62 -7.18 -11.39
CA ASN A 377 1.02 -8.30 -12.25
C ASN A 377 0.27 -9.60 -11.93
N ARG A 378 -0.32 -9.73 -10.73
CA ARG A 378 -1.16 -10.87 -10.36
C ARG A 378 -2.59 -10.41 -10.07
N LEU A 379 -3.55 -11.32 -10.16
CA LEU A 379 -4.89 -11.08 -9.62
C LEU A 379 -4.82 -10.66 -8.13
N PRO A 380 -5.76 -9.83 -7.64
CA PRO A 380 -5.83 -9.53 -6.21
C PRO A 380 -6.06 -10.83 -5.42
N PHE A 381 -5.69 -10.83 -4.14
CA PHE A 381 -5.69 -12.04 -3.32
C PHE A 381 -7.05 -12.74 -3.31
N GLU A 382 -8.13 -11.97 -3.20
CA GLU A 382 -9.49 -12.51 -3.17
C GLU A 382 -9.81 -13.33 -4.43
N GLN A 383 -9.61 -12.74 -5.61
CA GLN A 383 -9.84 -13.42 -6.90
C GLN A 383 -8.86 -14.57 -7.10
N LEU A 384 -7.59 -14.39 -6.72
CA LEU A 384 -6.59 -15.45 -6.78
C LEU A 384 -6.99 -16.66 -5.92
N HIS A 385 -7.47 -16.41 -4.70
CA HIS A 385 -7.97 -17.47 -3.81
C HIS A 385 -9.21 -18.15 -4.39
N GLN A 386 -10.15 -17.39 -4.97
CA GLN A 386 -11.31 -17.96 -5.66
C GLN A 386 -10.90 -18.88 -6.82
N CYS A 387 -9.95 -18.45 -7.67
CA CYS A 387 -9.43 -19.28 -8.75
C CYS A 387 -8.80 -20.57 -8.23
N LEU A 388 -7.96 -20.50 -7.19
CA LEU A 388 -7.32 -21.67 -6.60
C LEU A 388 -8.32 -22.60 -5.91
N ASN A 389 -9.31 -22.05 -5.20
CA ASN A 389 -10.37 -22.84 -4.56
C ASN A 389 -11.21 -23.56 -5.61
N HIS A 390 -11.59 -22.87 -6.70
CA HIS A 390 -12.32 -23.50 -7.80
C HIS A 390 -11.51 -24.63 -8.46
N ALA A 391 -10.24 -24.38 -8.77
CA ALA A 391 -9.34 -25.43 -9.28
C ALA A 391 -9.24 -26.63 -8.32
N HIS A 392 -9.22 -26.38 -7.01
CA HIS A 392 -9.22 -27.44 -6.01
C HIS A 392 -10.54 -28.21 -5.93
N THR A 393 -11.69 -27.60 -6.24
CA THR A 393 -12.96 -28.35 -6.34
C THR A 393 -12.94 -29.37 -7.48
N ILE A 394 -12.23 -29.06 -8.58
CA ILE A 394 -12.03 -29.97 -9.71
C ILE A 394 -10.98 -31.04 -9.33
N HIS A 395 -9.86 -30.62 -8.75
CA HIS A 395 -8.74 -31.48 -8.35
C HIS A 395 -8.58 -31.53 -6.83
N SER A 396 -9.52 -32.22 -6.17
CA SER A 396 -9.63 -32.24 -4.70
C SER A 396 -8.47 -32.92 -3.97
N ARG A 397 -7.68 -33.73 -4.69
CA ARG A 397 -6.47 -34.37 -4.15
C ARG A 397 -5.19 -33.53 -4.26
N SER A 398 -5.25 -32.38 -4.94
CA SER A 398 -4.07 -31.53 -5.13
C SER A 398 -3.68 -30.80 -3.85
N GLU A 399 -2.49 -31.11 -3.32
CA GLU A 399 -1.94 -30.43 -2.16
C GLU A 399 -1.54 -28.98 -2.49
N THR A 400 -1.01 -28.73 -3.70
CA THR A 400 -0.51 -27.39 -4.05
C THR A 400 -1.62 -26.41 -4.38
N LEU A 401 -2.81 -26.88 -4.76
CA LEU A 401 -3.97 -26.00 -4.97
C LEU A 401 -4.59 -25.55 -3.63
N ASN A 402 -4.46 -26.35 -2.57
CA ASN A 402 -5.00 -26.03 -1.24
C ASN A 402 -3.94 -25.50 -0.24
N ASP A 403 -2.71 -25.21 -0.71
CA ASP A 403 -1.55 -24.98 0.16
C ASP A 403 -1.70 -23.78 1.13
N PHE A 404 -1.64 -22.55 0.64
CA PHE A 404 -1.65 -21.36 1.46
C PHE A 404 -2.54 -20.28 0.85
N ARG A 405 -3.30 -19.65 1.73
CA ARG A 405 -4.10 -18.46 1.44
C ARG A 405 -3.60 -17.31 2.29
N ALA A 406 -3.53 -16.13 1.70
CA ALA A 406 -3.19 -14.93 2.47
C ALA A 406 -4.21 -14.73 3.60
N PRO A 407 -3.77 -14.34 4.81
CA PRO A 407 -4.64 -14.01 5.92
C PRO A 407 -5.73 -12.99 5.55
N ALA A 408 -6.94 -13.17 6.09
CA ALA A 408 -8.12 -12.35 5.74
C ALA A 408 -7.89 -10.83 5.91
N ASN A 409 -7.10 -10.42 6.90
CA ASN A 409 -6.75 -9.00 7.07
C ASN A 409 -5.88 -8.47 5.92
N TRP A 410 -4.95 -9.26 5.38
CA TRP A 410 -4.13 -8.83 4.24
C TRP A 410 -4.92 -8.80 2.94
N VAL A 411 -5.86 -9.73 2.76
CA VAL A 411 -6.83 -9.68 1.66
C VAL A 411 -7.64 -8.38 1.75
N GLU A 412 -8.18 -8.08 2.93
CA GLU A 412 -8.95 -6.86 3.16
C GLU A 412 -8.13 -5.59 2.90
N PHE A 413 -6.88 -5.54 3.38
CA PHE A 413 -5.99 -4.41 3.14
C PHE A 413 -5.66 -4.21 1.66
N GLU A 414 -5.41 -5.29 0.92
CA GLU A 414 -5.20 -5.20 -0.52
C GLU A 414 -6.46 -4.69 -1.23
N CYS A 415 -7.64 -5.24 -0.93
CA CYS A 415 -8.89 -4.82 -1.56
C CYS A 415 -9.18 -3.32 -1.30
N ILE A 416 -9.04 -2.86 -0.05
CA ILE A 416 -9.25 -1.45 0.29
C ILE A 416 -8.23 -0.56 -0.42
N ALA A 417 -6.95 -0.94 -0.43
CA ALA A 417 -5.90 -0.15 -1.07
C ALA A 417 -6.11 -0.09 -2.60
N LEU A 418 -6.44 -1.20 -3.24
CA LEU A 418 -6.73 -1.23 -4.68
C LEU A 418 -7.95 -0.37 -5.03
N THR A 419 -9.01 -0.38 -4.22
CA THR A 419 -10.17 0.51 -4.42
C THR A 419 -9.77 1.98 -4.40
N LYS A 420 -8.85 2.37 -3.50
CA LYS A 420 -8.36 3.74 -3.34
C LYS A 420 -7.27 4.15 -4.33
N ALA A 421 -6.66 3.20 -5.04
CA ALA A 421 -5.66 3.49 -6.06
C ALA A 421 -6.27 4.33 -7.18
N ARG A 422 -5.53 5.35 -7.64
CA ARG A 422 -5.93 6.20 -8.77
C ARG A 422 -5.86 5.41 -10.07
N HIS A 423 -4.75 4.71 -10.32
CA HIS A 423 -4.60 3.82 -11.48
C HIS A 423 -4.06 2.43 -11.12
N ILE A 424 -4.47 1.45 -11.91
CA ILE A 424 -3.91 0.09 -11.92
C ILE A 424 -3.13 -0.11 -13.22
N VAL A 425 -1.81 -0.08 -13.14
CA VAL A 425 -0.91 -0.20 -14.29
C VAL A 425 -0.58 -1.68 -14.50
N THR A 426 -0.95 -2.25 -15.64
CA THR A 426 -0.79 -3.69 -15.87
C THR A 426 -0.66 -4.06 -17.34
N PRO A 427 0.24 -5.00 -17.69
CA PRO A 427 0.19 -5.66 -18.99
C PRO A 427 -0.82 -6.82 -19.05
N HIS A 428 -1.37 -7.25 -17.92
CA HIS A 428 -2.22 -8.44 -17.83
C HIS A 428 -3.68 -8.13 -18.23
N GLN A 429 -4.23 -8.83 -19.23
CA GLN A 429 -5.56 -8.53 -19.77
C GLN A 429 -6.68 -8.71 -18.74
N GLN A 430 -6.67 -9.81 -17.98
CA GLN A 430 -7.69 -10.05 -16.96
C GLN A 430 -7.70 -8.97 -15.87
N ILE A 431 -6.53 -8.50 -15.43
CA ILE A 431 -6.43 -7.42 -14.42
C ILE A 431 -7.01 -6.12 -15.01
N ALA A 432 -6.64 -5.79 -16.25
CA ALA A 432 -7.18 -4.60 -16.91
C ALA A 432 -8.71 -4.64 -17.04
N ASN A 433 -9.29 -5.80 -17.30
CA ASN A 433 -10.74 -5.98 -17.37
C ASN A 433 -11.41 -5.79 -15.99
N ILE A 434 -10.81 -6.33 -14.92
CA ILE A 434 -11.33 -6.17 -13.54
C ILE A 434 -11.36 -4.69 -13.12
N PHE A 435 -10.34 -3.92 -13.52
CA PHE A 435 -10.19 -2.52 -13.16
C PHE A 435 -10.44 -1.58 -14.33
N ASN A 436 -11.38 -1.92 -15.22
CA ASN A 436 -11.63 -1.22 -16.49
C ASN A 436 -11.66 0.32 -16.39
N ASN A 437 -12.25 0.88 -15.33
CA ASN A 437 -12.41 2.33 -15.14
C ASN A 437 -11.13 3.05 -14.67
N LYS A 438 -10.07 2.33 -14.30
CA LYS A 438 -8.81 2.89 -13.83
C LYS A 438 -7.55 2.14 -14.29
N ALA A 439 -7.72 1.19 -15.21
CA ALA A 439 -6.62 0.40 -15.71
C ALA A 439 -5.80 1.20 -16.73
N VAL A 440 -4.50 1.32 -16.48
CA VAL A 440 -3.54 1.76 -17.49
C VAL A 440 -2.96 0.50 -18.11
N LYS A 441 -3.52 0.12 -19.26
CA LYS A 441 -3.14 -1.09 -19.99
C LYS A 441 -1.79 -0.91 -20.68
N LEU A 442 -0.84 -1.78 -20.35
CA LEU A 442 0.44 -1.90 -21.02
C LEU A 442 0.43 -3.06 -22.03
N ASN A 443 1.34 -3.00 -23.00
CA ASN A 443 1.63 -4.12 -23.89
C ASN A 443 2.70 -5.00 -23.25
N TRP A 444 2.58 -6.32 -23.43
CA TRP A 444 3.65 -7.26 -23.06
C TRP A 444 4.88 -7.04 -23.93
N ALA A 445 6.07 -7.03 -23.34
CA ALA A 445 7.32 -6.91 -24.07
C ALA A 445 7.69 -8.25 -24.72
N LEU A 446 7.59 -8.32 -26.05
CA LEU A 446 8.03 -9.49 -26.81
C LEU A 446 9.57 -9.54 -26.84
N PRO A 447 10.20 -10.65 -26.42
CA PRO A 447 11.64 -10.78 -26.48
C PRO A 447 12.12 -10.83 -27.94
N ASN A 448 13.24 -10.18 -28.22
CA ASN A 448 13.86 -10.26 -29.55
C ASN A 448 14.55 -11.62 -29.71
N ILE A 449 13.82 -12.58 -30.24
CA ILE A 449 14.30 -13.93 -30.59
C ILE A 449 14.02 -14.06 -32.09
N GLY A 450 15.04 -14.41 -32.88
CA GLY A 450 14.85 -14.61 -34.31
C GLY A 450 13.77 -15.67 -34.58
N LYS A 451 12.97 -15.48 -35.65
CA LYS A 451 11.98 -16.48 -36.07
C LYS A 451 12.68 -17.81 -36.34
N LYS A 452 12.18 -18.89 -35.74
CA LYS A 452 12.66 -20.25 -36.03
C LYS A 452 11.76 -20.90 -37.07
N PRO A 453 12.27 -21.84 -37.88
CA PRO A 453 11.42 -22.68 -38.72
C PRO A 453 10.45 -23.50 -37.84
N LEU A 454 9.17 -23.52 -38.23
CA LEU A 454 8.04 -24.18 -37.53
C LEU A 454 8.12 -25.72 -37.47
N ALA A 455 9.23 -26.32 -37.90
CA ALA A 455 9.35 -27.77 -38.15
C ALA A 455 9.58 -28.64 -36.89
N GLY A 456 9.23 -28.14 -35.71
CA GLY A 456 9.30 -28.92 -34.47
C GLY A 456 8.16 -29.93 -34.39
N ASN A 457 8.43 -31.13 -33.86
CA ASN A 457 7.43 -32.18 -33.61
C ASN A 457 7.19 -32.43 -32.11
N LYS A 458 7.80 -31.63 -31.23
CA LYS A 458 7.66 -31.77 -29.78
C LYS A 458 6.62 -30.82 -29.19
N ILE A 459 5.94 -31.25 -28.14
CA ILE A 459 4.93 -30.47 -27.41
C ILE A 459 5.52 -30.04 -26.06
N LEU A 460 5.50 -28.73 -25.80
CA LEU A 460 6.05 -28.15 -24.58
C LEU A 460 4.94 -27.85 -23.55
N PHE A 461 5.11 -28.38 -22.33
CA PHE A 461 4.45 -27.89 -21.12
C PHE A 461 5.41 -26.96 -20.36
N PRO A 462 5.22 -25.63 -20.39
CA PRO A 462 6.25 -24.67 -19.99
C PRO A 462 6.26 -24.38 -18.48
N ALA A 463 6.01 -25.39 -17.63
CA ALA A 463 5.93 -25.21 -16.18
C ALA A 463 6.36 -26.46 -15.39
N SER A 464 6.49 -26.27 -14.08
CA SER A 464 6.55 -27.38 -13.11
C SER A 464 5.21 -28.11 -13.08
N ALA A 465 5.24 -29.41 -12.74
CA ALA A 465 4.06 -30.26 -12.64
C ALA A 465 3.26 -29.96 -11.36
N VAL A 466 2.64 -28.77 -11.32
CA VAL A 466 1.89 -28.22 -10.19
C VAL A 466 0.47 -27.90 -10.66
N GLY A 467 -0.55 -28.19 -9.85
CA GLY A 467 -1.96 -28.09 -10.20
C GLY A 467 -2.38 -26.70 -10.67
N ARG A 468 -1.91 -25.64 -9.99
CA ARG A 468 -2.18 -24.24 -10.42
C ARG A 468 -1.63 -23.89 -11.81
N LYS A 469 -0.68 -24.68 -12.31
CA LYS A 469 -0.06 -24.57 -13.63
C LYS A 469 -0.73 -25.44 -14.69
N GLY A 470 -1.79 -26.16 -14.34
CA GLY A 470 -2.54 -27.03 -15.26
C GLY A 470 -1.96 -28.43 -15.42
N ALA A 471 -1.19 -28.90 -14.42
CA ALA A 471 -0.47 -30.17 -14.51
C ALA A 471 -1.40 -31.39 -14.64
N TYR A 472 -2.57 -31.35 -13.99
CA TYR A 472 -3.56 -32.43 -14.09
C TYR A 472 -4.18 -32.48 -15.48
N GLU A 473 -4.57 -31.33 -16.04
CA GLU A 473 -5.15 -31.22 -17.38
C GLU A 473 -4.17 -31.69 -18.44
N ILE A 474 -2.90 -31.27 -18.38
CA ILE A 474 -1.92 -31.67 -19.39
C ILE A 474 -1.55 -33.16 -19.26
N LYS A 475 -1.53 -33.73 -18.04
CA LYS A 475 -1.32 -35.16 -17.83
C LYS A 475 -2.48 -35.97 -18.43
N GLN A 476 -3.71 -35.56 -18.14
CA GLN A 476 -4.90 -36.20 -18.69
C GLN A 476 -4.90 -36.13 -20.21
N LEU A 477 -4.66 -34.95 -20.78
CA LEU A 477 -4.58 -34.73 -22.22
C LEU A 477 -3.52 -35.62 -22.87
N ALA A 478 -2.32 -35.69 -22.30
CA ALA A 478 -1.24 -36.49 -22.86
C ALA A 478 -1.50 -37.99 -22.76
N THR A 479 -2.25 -38.44 -21.75
CA THR A 479 -2.68 -39.84 -21.62
C THR A 479 -3.73 -40.17 -22.69
N GLU A 480 -4.77 -39.35 -22.81
CA GLU A 480 -5.89 -39.60 -23.74
C GLU A 480 -5.48 -39.49 -25.21
N LEU A 481 -4.52 -38.62 -25.53
CA LEU A 481 -4.04 -38.39 -26.90
C LEU A 481 -2.67 -39.02 -27.18
N ASN A 482 -2.13 -39.84 -26.26
CA ASN A 482 -0.82 -40.49 -26.37
C ASN A 482 0.33 -39.52 -26.76
N LEU A 483 0.38 -38.35 -26.12
CA LEU A 483 1.33 -37.29 -26.44
C LEU A 483 2.65 -37.45 -25.65
N ALA A 484 3.76 -37.17 -26.33
CA ALA A 484 5.05 -36.97 -25.68
C ALA A 484 5.24 -35.49 -25.29
N LEU A 485 5.60 -35.24 -24.03
CA LEU A 485 5.73 -33.88 -23.48
C LEU A 485 7.18 -33.52 -23.15
N VAL A 486 7.55 -32.27 -23.45
CA VAL A 486 8.75 -31.61 -22.91
C VAL A 486 8.34 -30.77 -21.70
N VAL A 487 9.03 -30.93 -20.56
CA VAL A 487 8.69 -30.27 -19.29
C VAL A 487 9.87 -29.43 -18.77
N THR A 488 9.66 -28.17 -18.39
CA THR A 488 10.74 -27.25 -17.99
C THR A 488 10.95 -27.12 -16.48
N GLY A 489 9.93 -27.42 -15.66
CA GLY A 489 9.97 -27.20 -14.23
C GLY A 489 10.36 -28.44 -13.42
N LYS A 490 10.98 -28.22 -12.26
CA LYS A 490 11.53 -29.29 -11.40
C LYS A 490 10.58 -29.74 -10.29
N ALA A 491 9.61 -28.90 -9.92
CA ALA A 491 8.68 -29.23 -8.85
C ALA A 491 7.55 -30.11 -9.39
N THR A 492 7.08 -31.04 -8.57
CA THR A 492 5.94 -31.92 -8.88
C THR A 492 4.92 -31.87 -7.75
N GLU A 493 3.66 -32.22 -8.04
CA GLU A 493 2.61 -32.39 -7.03
C GLU A 493 2.99 -33.44 -5.99
N TYR A 494 3.51 -34.58 -6.47
CA TYR A 494 4.00 -35.71 -5.70
C TYR A 494 5.05 -36.47 -6.52
N GLU A 495 5.73 -37.43 -5.90
CA GLU A 495 6.72 -38.28 -6.59
C GLU A 495 6.05 -39.08 -7.70
N ASN A 496 6.72 -39.25 -8.85
CA ASN A 496 6.21 -40.01 -9.98
C ASN A 496 4.89 -39.47 -10.58
N PHE A 497 4.65 -38.16 -10.46
CA PHE A 497 3.46 -37.50 -11.02
C PHE A 497 3.20 -37.84 -12.50
N TRP A 498 4.25 -38.04 -13.31
CA TRP A 498 4.13 -38.28 -14.75
C TRP A 498 3.98 -39.75 -15.15
N ASP A 499 3.86 -40.69 -14.21
CA ASP A 499 3.69 -42.11 -14.53
C ASP A 499 2.51 -42.31 -15.50
N GLY A 500 2.79 -43.08 -16.56
CA GLY A 500 1.88 -43.33 -17.68
C GLY A 500 1.98 -42.35 -18.85
N VAL A 501 2.76 -41.26 -18.74
CA VAL A 501 2.96 -40.28 -19.81
C VAL A 501 4.42 -40.23 -20.24
N LYS A 502 4.68 -40.19 -21.55
CA LYS A 502 6.04 -40.00 -22.10
C LYS A 502 6.47 -38.56 -21.87
N THR A 503 7.44 -38.34 -20.98
CA THR A 503 7.99 -37.01 -20.70
C THR A 503 9.50 -36.94 -20.85
N GLU A 504 10.02 -35.86 -21.41
CA GLU A 504 11.43 -35.51 -21.39
C GLU A 504 11.66 -34.13 -20.72
N PRO A 505 12.77 -33.94 -19.98
CA PRO A 505 13.10 -32.63 -19.44
C PRO A 505 13.56 -31.68 -20.56
N ALA A 506 13.22 -30.41 -20.45
CA ALA A 506 13.67 -29.41 -21.42
C ALA A 506 15.20 -29.24 -21.40
N GLY A 507 15.81 -29.20 -22.59
CA GLY A 507 17.24 -28.94 -22.77
C GLY A 507 17.65 -27.48 -22.50
N GLN A 508 18.93 -27.17 -22.71
CA GLN A 508 19.46 -25.80 -22.51
C GLN A 508 18.72 -24.75 -23.34
N ASN A 509 18.41 -25.08 -24.59
CA ASN A 509 17.55 -24.29 -25.46
C ASN A 509 16.14 -24.85 -25.45
N ILE A 510 15.31 -24.38 -24.52
CA ILE A 510 13.96 -24.93 -24.26
C ILE A 510 13.06 -25.00 -25.51
N LEU A 511 13.21 -24.08 -26.47
CA LEU A 511 12.35 -24.01 -27.66
C LEU A 511 12.89 -24.82 -28.85
N ASP A 512 14.01 -25.53 -28.72
CA ASP A 512 14.55 -26.35 -29.80
C ASP A 512 13.66 -27.58 -30.06
N GLY A 513 13.26 -27.79 -31.31
CA GLY A 513 12.39 -28.90 -31.73
C GLY A 513 10.93 -28.79 -31.28
N ILE A 514 10.54 -27.72 -30.58
CA ILE A 514 9.16 -27.49 -30.13
C ILE A 514 8.30 -26.98 -31.30
N GLY A 515 7.22 -27.70 -31.61
CA GLY A 515 6.22 -27.32 -32.61
C GLY A 515 4.92 -26.76 -32.03
N LEU A 516 4.66 -27.00 -30.73
CA LEU A 516 3.46 -26.54 -30.05
C LEU A 516 3.74 -26.33 -28.56
N VAL A 517 3.19 -25.26 -27.98
CA VAL A 517 3.17 -25.05 -26.52
C VAL A 517 1.74 -25.18 -26.01
N ILE A 518 1.53 -26.05 -25.02
CA ILE A 518 0.22 -26.21 -24.37
C ILE A 518 0.38 -25.84 -22.89
N TYR A 519 -0.43 -24.88 -22.43
CA TYR A 519 -0.33 -24.38 -21.06
C TYR A 519 -1.70 -24.06 -20.43
N PRO A 520 -2.39 -25.08 -19.88
CA PRO A 520 -3.73 -24.94 -19.35
C PRO A 520 -3.74 -24.40 -17.90
N ALA A 521 -3.01 -23.32 -17.63
CA ALA A 521 -2.81 -22.82 -16.27
C ALA A 521 -4.10 -22.23 -15.64
N TYR A 522 -4.24 -22.37 -14.32
CA TYR A 522 -5.24 -21.61 -13.55
C TYR A 522 -4.70 -20.27 -13.06
N VAL A 523 -3.38 -20.19 -12.85
CA VAL A 523 -2.70 -18.99 -12.36
C VAL A 523 -1.38 -18.79 -13.12
N GLU A 524 -1.33 -17.71 -13.89
CA GLU A 524 -0.12 -17.21 -14.50
C GLU A 524 -0.06 -15.68 -14.35
N HIS A 525 1.07 -15.16 -13.91
CA HIS A 525 1.29 -13.72 -13.73
C HIS A 525 2.50 -13.24 -14.55
N ARG A 526 3.32 -14.17 -15.05
CA ARG A 526 4.56 -13.94 -15.80
C ARG A 526 4.66 -14.92 -16.98
N PRO A 527 3.92 -14.72 -18.08
CA PRO A 527 3.89 -15.62 -19.23
C PRO A 527 5.14 -15.53 -20.12
N VAL A 528 6.35 -15.39 -19.55
CA VAL A 528 7.61 -15.17 -20.28
C VAL A 528 7.89 -16.28 -21.29
N MET A 529 7.67 -17.54 -20.93
CA MET A 529 7.89 -18.65 -21.85
C MET A 529 6.91 -18.64 -23.02
N LEU A 530 5.65 -18.23 -22.79
CA LEU A 530 4.68 -18.06 -23.87
C LEU A 530 5.08 -16.92 -24.80
N LEU A 531 5.51 -15.78 -24.24
CA LEU A 531 6.03 -14.65 -25.03
C LEU A 531 7.24 -15.04 -25.88
N LYS A 532 8.15 -15.87 -25.34
CA LYS A 532 9.29 -16.41 -26.10
C LYS A 532 8.84 -17.33 -27.24
N ALA A 533 7.87 -18.21 -27.00
CA ALA A 533 7.31 -19.10 -28.01
C ALA A 533 6.64 -18.29 -29.14
N LEU A 534 5.81 -17.31 -28.78
CA LEU A 534 5.16 -16.41 -29.74
C LEU A 534 6.17 -15.60 -30.56
N ALA A 535 7.22 -15.06 -29.92
CA ALA A 535 8.29 -14.35 -30.62
C ALA A 535 9.06 -15.27 -31.60
N ALA A 536 9.25 -16.54 -31.25
CA ALA A 536 9.86 -17.54 -32.12
C ALA A 536 8.92 -18.03 -33.24
N GLY A 537 7.64 -17.63 -33.22
CA GLY A 537 6.62 -18.04 -34.18
C GLY A 537 5.91 -19.36 -33.83
N ILE A 538 6.18 -19.94 -32.67
CA ILE A 538 5.61 -21.23 -32.23
C ILE A 538 4.16 -21.03 -31.75
N PRO A 539 3.19 -21.84 -32.22
CA PRO A 539 1.82 -21.79 -31.74
C PRO A 539 1.69 -22.12 -30.25
N VAL A 540 0.81 -21.39 -29.57
CA VAL A 540 0.55 -21.52 -28.14
C VAL A 540 -0.95 -21.71 -27.90
N ILE A 541 -1.31 -22.76 -27.18
CA ILE A 541 -2.66 -23.01 -26.65
C ILE A 541 -2.60 -22.81 -25.14
N THR A 542 -3.35 -21.86 -24.61
CA THR A 542 -3.32 -21.48 -23.18
C THR A 542 -4.70 -21.04 -22.71
N THR A 543 -4.84 -20.77 -21.42
CA THR A 543 -6.08 -20.26 -20.83
C THR A 543 -6.10 -18.74 -20.70
N THR A 544 -7.29 -18.18 -20.42
CA THR A 544 -7.48 -16.77 -20.06
C THR A 544 -6.62 -16.32 -18.88
N ALA A 545 -6.19 -17.24 -18.01
CA ALA A 545 -5.33 -16.95 -16.86
C ALA A 545 -3.93 -16.45 -17.22
N CYS A 546 -3.48 -16.59 -18.48
CA CYS A 546 -2.16 -16.09 -18.91
C CYS A 546 -2.09 -14.56 -19.06
N GLY A 547 -3.23 -13.88 -19.18
CA GLY A 547 -3.28 -12.43 -19.31
C GLY A 547 -2.73 -11.85 -20.61
N LEU A 548 -2.44 -12.69 -21.62
CA LEU A 548 -2.05 -12.26 -22.95
C LEU A 548 -3.25 -11.72 -23.74
N GLN A 549 -2.95 -10.92 -24.78
CA GLN A 549 -3.93 -10.43 -25.75
C GLN A 549 -3.98 -11.35 -26.97
N ALA A 550 -5.01 -11.18 -27.80
CA ALA A 550 -5.13 -11.90 -29.06
C ALA A 550 -3.85 -11.76 -29.90
N HIS A 551 -3.38 -12.87 -30.43
CA HIS A 551 -2.20 -12.95 -31.29
C HIS A 551 -2.40 -14.08 -32.31
N PRO A 552 -1.93 -13.97 -33.57
CA PRO A 552 -2.21 -14.96 -34.61
C PRO A 552 -1.84 -16.40 -34.24
N ASN A 553 -0.73 -16.58 -33.53
CA ASN A 553 -0.24 -17.88 -33.07
C ASN A 553 -0.68 -18.23 -31.63
N LEU A 554 -1.70 -17.55 -31.09
CA LEU A 554 -2.17 -17.76 -29.72
C LEU A 554 -3.64 -18.13 -29.71
N THR A 555 -3.94 -19.31 -29.17
CA THR A 555 -5.31 -19.74 -28.86
C THR A 555 -5.54 -19.62 -27.36
N ILE A 556 -6.51 -18.81 -26.96
CA ILE A 556 -6.88 -18.58 -25.55
C ILE A 556 -8.22 -19.24 -25.26
N LEU A 557 -8.24 -20.16 -24.30
CA LEU A 557 -9.41 -20.90 -23.87
C LEU A 557 -9.90 -20.44 -22.49
N PRO A 558 -11.18 -20.61 -22.14
CA PRO A 558 -11.64 -20.47 -20.76
C PRO A 558 -10.86 -21.38 -19.81
N THR A 559 -10.51 -20.86 -18.64
CA THR A 559 -9.79 -21.61 -17.60
C THR A 559 -10.67 -22.76 -17.09
N GLY A 560 -10.09 -23.96 -16.93
CA GLY A 560 -10.79 -25.15 -16.40
C GLY A 560 -11.68 -25.90 -17.39
N ASN A 561 -11.75 -25.50 -18.67
CA ASN A 561 -12.52 -26.22 -19.68
C ASN A 561 -11.66 -27.27 -20.41
N PHE A 562 -11.60 -28.48 -19.86
CA PHE A 562 -10.79 -29.58 -20.41
C PHE A 562 -11.28 -30.08 -21.77
N GLU A 563 -12.59 -30.23 -21.95
CA GLU A 563 -13.15 -30.73 -23.23
C GLU A 563 -12.79 -29.81 -24.40
N LEU A 564 -12.92 -28.50 -24.21
CA LEU A 564 -12.54 -27.53 -25.24
C LEU A 564 -11.03 -27.53 -25.50
N LEU A 565 -10.21 -27.72 -24.45
CA LEU A 565 -8.76 -27.89 -24.60
C LEU A 565 -8.44 -29.11 -25.47
N LYS A 566 -9.04 -30.26 -25.17
CA LYS A 566 -8.85 -31.50 -25.92
C LYS A 566 -9.23 -31.34 -27.39
N GLN A 567 -10.45 -30.86 -27.66
CA GLN A 567 -10.95 -30.62 -29.03
C GLN A 567 -10.04 -29.67 -29.82
N THR A 568 -9.54 -28.61 -29.17
CA THR A 568 -8.64 -27.64 -29.81
C THR A 568 -7.31 -28.28 -30.17
N VAL A 569 -6.77 -29.12 -29.29
CA VAL A 569 -5.49 -29.81 -29.52
C VAL A 569 -5.63 -30.88 -30.60
N GLU A 570 -6.70 -31.68 -30.59
CA GLU A 570 -7.00 -32.65 -31.64
C GLU A 570 -7.11 -31.98 -33.02
N LEU A 571 -7.83 -30.86 -33.11
CA LEU A 571 -7.96 -30.08 -34.35
C LEU A 571 -6.62 -29.50 -34.83
N TYR A 572 -5.73 -29.14 -33.90
CA TYR A 572 -4.41 -28.65 -34.25
C TYR A 572 -3.53 -29.77 -34.80
N LEU A 573 -3.51 -30.93 -34.12
CA LEU A 573 -2.73 -32.09 -34.52
C LEU A 573 -3.20 -32.62 -35.89
N SER A 574 -4.51 -32.67 -36.14
CA SER A 574 -5.07 -33.15 -37.42
C SER A 574 -4.73 -32.24 -38.62
N LYS A 575 -4.43 -30.96 -38.38
CA LYS A 575 -4.05 -30.00 -39.43
C LYS A 575 -2.55 -29.93 -39.65
N SER A 576 -1.76 -30.45 -38.72
CA SER A 576 -0.31 -30.28 -38.72
C SER A 576 0.40 -31.52 -39.25
N LYS A 577 0.83 -31.45 -40.52
CA LYS A 577 1.62 -32.51 -41.20
C LYS A 577 2.90 -32.90 -40.44
N THR A 578 3.37 -32.05 -39.52
CA THR A 578 4.60 -32.22 -38.74
C THR A 578 4.44 -33.22 -37.58
N PHE A 579 3.22 -33.50 -37.12
CA PHE A 579 2.96 -34.39 -35.98
C PHE A 579 2.42 -35.78 -36.40
N ASP A 580 2.20 -36.01 -37.70
CA ASP A 580 1.71 -37.29 -38.25
C ASP A 580 2.67 -38.48 -38.01
N THR A 581 3.93 -38.23 -37.63
CA THR A 581 4.96 -39.26 -37.37
C THR A 581 5.02 -39.76 -35.93
N LEU A 582 4.15 -39.30 -35.01
CA LEU A 582 4.15 -39.73 -33.61
C LEU A 582 3.29 -40.98 -33.33
N ASN A 583 2.52 -41.46 -34.32
CA ASN A 583 1.60 -42.60 -34.20
C ASN A 583 2.12 -43.89 -34.83
N THR A 584 3.41 -43.95 -35.19
CA THR A 584 4.10 -45.17 -35.66
C THR A 584 5.14 -45.62 -34.65
#